data_AF-A0A137ZY18-F1
#
_entry.id   AF-A0A137ZY18-F1
#
_cell.length_a   1.000
_cell.length_b   1.000
_cell.length_c   1.000
_cell.angle_alpha   90.00
_cell.angle_beta   90.00
_cell.angle_gamma   90.00
#
_symmetry.space_group_name_H-M   'P 1'
#
loop_
_entity.id
_entity.type
_entity.pdbx_description
1 polymer ?
#
loop_
_entity_poly.entity_id
_entity_poly.type
_entity_poly.pdbx_seq_one_letter_code
_entity_poly.pdbx_strand_id
1 'polypeptide(L)'
;MAIELELLAPPREPMSLVDGLAVAAPSGLQSCAYVPEDPTALAEFLVWGVHDDGPGFEIAVADAEQAIAVLCATVAALTGADIEAAATTPDEARLAALNPMAQDAVRERLRHIVAPDSQAVTDRLHGLGLR
;
A
#
# COMPACT_ATOMS: atom_id res chain seq x y z
N MET A 1 -2.72 39.22 -24.66
CA MET A 1 -1.46 38.65 -24.13
C MET A 1 -1.86 37.62 -23.09
N ALA A 2 -2.05 36.37 -23.51
CA ALA A 2 -2.41 35.25 -22.66
C ALA A 2 -1.15 34.40 -22.49
N ILE A 3 -0.72 34.20 -21.24
CA ILE A 3 0.38 33.30 -20.90
C ILE A 3 -0.30 32.03 -20.41
N GLU A 4 -0.36 31.02 -21.27
CA GLU A 4 -0.76 29.66 -20.90
C GLU A 4 0.36 29.11 -20.02
N LEU A 5 0.17 29.09 -18.70
CA LEU A 5 1.01 28.31 -17.80
C LEU A 5 0.64 26.84 -18.01
N GLU A 6 1.25 26.20 -19.00
CA GLU A 6 1.38 24.75 -19.01
C GLU A 6 2.15 24.35 -17.76
N LEU A 7 1.42 23.87 -16.75
CA LEU A 7 1.96 23.21 -15.57
C LEU A 7 2.64 21.92 -16.04
N LEU A 8 3.88 22.04 -16.53
CA LEU A 8 4.76 20.92 -16.84
C LEU A 8 5.17 20.28 -15.51
N ALA A 9 4.24 19.56 -14.87
CA ALA A 9 4.64 18.56 -13.90
C ALA A 9 5.57 17.59 -14.64
N PRO A 10 6.79 17.31 -14.14
CA PRO A 10 7.62 16.29 -14.76
C PRO A 10 6.79 15.01 -14.83
N PRO A 11 6.86 14.23 -15.93
CA PRO A 11 6.28 12.89 -15.93
C PRO A 11 6.89 12.17 -14.73
N ARG A 12 6.07 11.92 -13.69
CA ARG A 12 6.51 11.06 -12.59
C ARG A 12 6.80 9.73 -13.26
N GLU A 13 8.08 9.33 -13.25
CA GLU A 13 8.40 7.97 -13.64
C GLU A 13 7.54 7.06 -12.76
N PRO A 14 6.74 6.15 -13.35
CA PRO A 14 5.84 5.32 -12.57
C PRO A 14 6.68 4.59 -11.54
N MET A 15 6.48 4.92 -10.26
CA MET A 15 7.22 4.28 -9.21
C MET A 15 6.72 2.84 -9.14
N SER A 16 7.67 1.91 -9.11
CA SER A 16 7.37 0.52 -8.85
C SER A 16 6.64 0.41 -7.50
N LEU A 17 5.46 -0.23 -7.50
CA LEU A 17 4.74 -0.57 -6.27
C LEU A 17 5.55 -1.55 -5.42
N VAL A 18 6.46 -2.32 -6.01
CA VAL A 18 7.18 -3.37 -5.28
C VAL A 18 8.53 -2.88 -4.72
N ASP A 19 9.25 -2.05 -5.47
CA ASP A 19 10.63 -1.64 -5.19
C ASP A 19 10.76 -0.86 -3.88
N GLY A 20 11.36 -1.48 -2.86
CA GLY A 20 11.49 -0.88 -1.54
C GLY A 20 10.17 -0.77 -0.75
N LEU A 21 9.12 -1.50 -1.13
CA LEU A 21 7.91 -1.61 -0.29
C LEU A 21 8.19 -2.45 0.94
N ALA A 22 8.73 -3.65 0.74
CA ALA A 22 9.01 -4.55 1.83
C ALA A 22 10.36 -4.20 2.48
N VAL A 23 10.36 -4.02 3.80
CA VAL A 23 11.56 -3.71 4.59
C VAL A 23 11.65 -4.62 5.80
N ALA A 24 12.87 -4.97 6.20
CA ALA A 24 13.11 -5.87 7.34
C ALA A 24 12.98 -5.18 8.70
N ALA A 25 12.98 -3.84 8.73
CA ALA A 25 12.93 -3.05 9.96
C ALA A 25 12.10 -1.77 9.77
N PRO A 26 11.42 -1.31 10.83
CA PRO A 26 10.61 -0.09 10.77
C PRO A 26 11.48 1.13 10.49
N SER A 27 10.93 2.06 9.70
CA SER A 27 11.60 3.28 9.25
C SER A 27 11.44 4.45 10.22
N GLY A 28 10.61 4.29 11.26
CA GLY A 28 10.26 5.34 12.22
C GLY A 28 9.03 6.15 11.82
N LEU A 29 8.32 5.74 10.76
CA LEU A 29 6.99 6.23 10.43
C LEU A 29 5.95 5.71 11.42
N GLN A 30 4.74 6.28 11.35
CA GLN A 30 3.62 5.72 12.10
C GLN A 30 3.33 4.31 11.60
N SER A 31 3.25 3.37 12.54
CA SER A 31 3.16 1.95 12.25
C SER A 31 1.96 1.30 12.93
N CYS A 32 1.39 0.32 12.24
CA CYS A 32 0.38 -0.58 12.76
C CYS A 32 0.81 -2.02 12.46
N ALA A 33 0.61 -2.94 13.40
CA ALA A 33 0.80 -4.36 13.13
C ALA A 33 -0.52 -4.96 12.67
N TYR A 34 -0.52 -5.65 11.53
CA TYR A 34 -1.68 -6.37 11.07
C TYR A 34 -1.86 -7.66 11.87
N VAL A 35 -3.05 -7.83 12.44
CA VAL A 35 -3.48 -9.03 13.16
C VAL A 35 -4.72 -9.58 12.44
N PRO A 36 -4.62 -10.73 11.74
CA PRO A 36 -5.72 -11.29 10.96
C PRO A 36 -6.98 -11.57 11.79
N GLU A 37 -6.82 -11.90 13.07
CA GLU A 37 -7.91 -12.16 14.01
C GLU A 37 -8.68 -10.89 14.42
N ASP A 38 -8.08 -9.72 14.22
CA ASP A 38 -8.65 -8.41 14.57
C ASP A 38 -8.35 -7.37 13.46
N PRO A 39 -9.04 -7.48 12.30
CA PRO A 39 -8.83 -6.55 11.19
C PRO A 39 -9.36 -5.13 11.49
N THR A 40 -10.14 -4.94 12.56
CA THR A 40 -10.70 -3.64 12.94
C THR A 40 -9.61 -2.62 13.26
N ALA A 41 -8.56 -3.03 13.98
CA ALA A 41 -7.43 -2.14 14.30
C ALA A 41 -6.71 -1.65 13.03
N LEU A 42 -6.54 -2.53 12.05
CA LEU A 42 -5.99 -2.17 10.73
C LEU A 42 -6.93 -1.20 10.00
N ALA A 43 -8.24 -1.47 10.01
CA ALA A 43 -9.22 -0.63 9.32
C ALA A 43 -9.26 0.79 9.90
N GLU A 44 -9.31 0.93 11.23
CA GLU A 44 -9.27 2.23 11.89
C GLU A 44 -7.98 2.99 11.57
N PHE A 45 -6.84 2.30 11.59
CA PHE A 45 -5.55 2.88 11.25
C PHE A 45 -5.49 3.33 9.79
N LEU A 46 -5.98 2.52 8.86
CA LEU A 46 -6.02 2.85 7.44
C LEU A 46 -6.94 4.04 7.17
N VAL A 47 -8.13 4.10 7.78
CA VAL A 47 -9.04 5.25 7.64
C VAL A 47 -8.35 6.54 8.06
N TRP A 48 -7.67 6.53 9.21
CA TRP A 48 -6.91 7.70 9.64
C TRP A 48 -5.74 8.00 8.67
N GLY A 49 -4.94 6.99 8.33
CA GLY A 49 -3.71 7.14 7.55
C GLY A 49 -3.92 7.55 6.08
N VAL A 50 -5.03 7.16 5.44
CA VAL A 50 -5.33 7.61 4.07
C VAL A 50 -5.78 9.06 4.01
N HIS A 51 -6.35 9.59 5.09
CA HIS A 51 -6.79 10.98 5.20
C HIS A 51 -5.74 11.90 5.82
N ASP A 52 -4.65 11.33 6.36
CA ASP A 52 -3.54 12.10 6.89
C ASP A 52 -2.71 12.76 5.76
N ASP A 53 -2.32 14.02 5.97
CA ASP A 53 -1.48 14.81 5.06
C ASP A 53 0.03 14.60 5.32
N GLY A 54 0.39 13.66 6.19
CA GLY A 54 1.76 13.37 6.61
C GLY A 54 2.58 12.57 5.57
N PRO A 55 3.77 12.08 5.99
CA PRO A 55 4.70 11.38 5.11
C PRO A 55 4.27 9.96 4.70
N GLY A 56 3.06 9.54 5.08
CA GLY A 56 2.55 8.17 4.97
C GLY A 56 2.84 7.32 6.20
N PHE A 57 2.50 6.03 6.12
CA PHE A 57 2.59 5.07 7.21
C PHE A 57 3.26 3.77 6.76
N GLU A 58 3.60 2.94 7.74
CA GLU A 58 4.11 1.60 7.53
C GLU A 58 3.22 0.56 8.24
N ILE A 59 3.16 -0.65 7.70
CA ILE A 59 2.37 -1.73 8.30
C ILE A 59 3.25 -2.95 8.51
N ALA A 60 3.29 -3.44 9.75
CA ALA A 60 4.01 -4.65 10.09
C ALA A 60 3.15 -5.88 9.82
N VAL A 61 3.75 -6.88 9.17
CA VAL A 61 3.11 -8.15 8.81
C VAL A 61 4.02 -9.31 9.20
N ALA A 62 3.43 -10.47 9.48
CA ALA A 62 4.20 -11.66 9.83
C ALA A 62 4.78 -12.38 8.59
N ASP A 63 4.10 -12.29 7.45
CA ASP A 63 4.40 -13.06 6.24
C ASP A 63 3.92 -12.36 4.95
N ALA A 64 4.22 -12.98 3.81
CA ALA A 64 3.88 -12.44 2.49
C ALA A 64 2.39 -12.46 2.17
N GLU A 65 1.59 -13.39 2.70
CA GLU A 65 0.14 -13.42 2.46
C GLU A 65 -0.55 -12.29 3.23
N GLN A 66 -0.09 -12.02 4.45
CA GLN A 66 -0.51 -10.84 5.21
C GLN A 66 -0.16 -9.52 4.49
N ALA A 67 0.97 -9.45 3.79
CA ALA A 67 1.30 -8.29 2.97
C ALA A 67 0.27 -8.05 1.85
N ILE A 68 -0.22 -9.12 1.21
CA ILE A 68 -1.30 -9.03 0.21
C ILE A 68 -2.59 -8.53 0.85
N ALA A 69 -2.98 -9.10 1.99
CA ALA A 69 -4.17 -8.67 2.73
C ALA A 69 -4.12 -7.17 3.06
N VAL A 70 -2.98 -6.69 3.56
CA VAL A 70 -2.75 -5.28 3.86
C VAL A 70 -2.82 -4.40 2.61
N LEU A 71 -2.28 -4.84 1.47
CA LEU A 71 -2.36 -4.10 0.22
C LEU A 71 -3.80 -4.00 -0.28
N CYS A 72 -4.54 -5.11 -0.28
CA CYS A 72 -5.96 -5.12 -0.62
C CYS A 72 -6.77 -4.21 0.31
N ALA A 73 -6.50 -4.25 1.61
CA ALA A 73 -7.12 -3.37 2.61
C ALA A 73 -6.78 -1.89 2.37
N THR A 74 -5.53 -1.58 2.01
CA THR A 74 -5.10 -0.21 1.68
C THR A 74 -5.81 0.31 0.44
N VAL A 75 -5.92 -0.51 -0.61
CA VAL A 75 -6.70 -0.20 -1.81
C VAL A 75 -8.18 0.02 -1.46
N ALA A 76 -8.75 -0.80 -0.58
CA ALA A 76 -10.12 -0.62 -0.11
C ALA A 76 -10.29 0.72 0.62
N ALA A 77 -9.36 1.09 1.50
CA ALA A 77 -9.37 2.36 2.21
C ALA A 77 -9.31 3.56 1.24
N LEU A 78 -8.46 3.52 0.22
CA LEU A 78 -8.34 4.57 -0.80
C LEU A 78 -9.56 4.67 -1.72
N THR A 79 -10.26 3.55 -1.94
CA THR A 79 -11.44 3.50 -2.81
C THR A 79 -12.77 3.62 -2.05
N GLY A 80 -12.73 3.72 -0.72
CA GLY A 80 -13.92 3.74 0.14
C GLY A 80 -14.69 2.41 0.16
N ALA A 81 -14.02 1.29 -0.16
CA ALA A 81 -14.59 -0.04 -0.06
C ALA A 81 -14.44 -0.60 1.38
N ASP A 82 -15.03 -1.77 1.62
CA ASP A 82 -14.96 -2.44 2.91
C ASP A 82 -13.52 -2.97 3.19
N ILE A 83 -12.85 -2.33 4.16
CA ILE A 83 -11.45 -2.59 4.49
C ILE A 83 -11.30 -3.94 5.21
N GLU A 84 -12.20 -4.26 6.14
CA GLU A 84 -12.16 -5.49 6.92
C GLU A 84 -12.42 -6.71 6.02
N ALA A 85 -13.39 -6.59 5.10
CA ALA A 85 -13.64 -7.60 4.09
C ALA A 85 -12.45 -7.79 3.16
N ALA A 86 -11.80 -6.71 2.71
CA ALA A 86 -10.63 -6.76 1.84
C ALA A 86 -9.39 -7.36 2.54
N ALA A 87 -9.25 -7.17 3.86
CA ALA A 87 -8.20 -7.81 4.65
C ALA A 87 -8.48 -9.31 4.85
N THR A 88 -9.74 -9.69 5.10
CA THR A 88 -10.12 -11.08 5.39
C THR A 88 -10.20 -11.95 4.13
N THR A 89 -10.64 -11.35 3.01
CA THR A 89 -10.77 -12.01 1.71
C THR A 89 -10.06 -11.17 0.64
N PRO A 90 -8.72 -11.25 0.57
CA PRO A 90 -7.94 -10.45 -0.36
C PRO A 90 -8.25 -10.82 -1.82
N ASP A 91 -8.53 -9.80 -2.63
CA ASP A 91 -8.73 -9.94 -4.08
C ASP A 91 -7.41 -9.66 -4.82
N GLU A 92 -6.61 -10.73 -4.95
CA GLU A 92 -5.33 -10.71 -5.67
C GLU A 92 -5.49 -10.29 -7.14
N ALA A 93 -6.61 -10.65 -7.79
CA ALA A 93 -6.86 -10.32 -9.18
C ALA A 93 -7.09 -8.81 -9.35
N ARG A 94 -7.85 -8.20 -8.43
CA ARG A 94 -8.02 -6.74 -8.39
C ARG A 94 -6.71 -6.03 -8.08
N LEU A 95 -5.89 -6.57 -7.18
CA LEU A 95 -4.58 -6.01 -6.87
C LEU A 95 -3.65 -6.04 -8.09
N ALA A 96 -3.57 -7.18 -8.79
CA ALA A 96 -2.78 -7.32 -10.02
C ALA A 96 -3.30 -6.43 -11.17
N ALA A 97 -4.59 -6.11 -11.19
CA ALA A 97 -5.22 -5.26 -12.19
C ALA A 97 -5.12 -3.74 -11.90
N LEU A 98 -4.41 -3.33 -10.84
CA LEU A 98 -4.23 -1.91 -10.51
C LEU A 98 -3.50 -1.18 -11.64
N ASN A 99 -4.07 -0.05 -12.05
CA ASN A 99 -3.40 0.85 -12.98
C ASN A 99 -2.23 1.61 -12.27
N PRO A 100 -1.28 2.18 -13.01
CA PRO A 100 -0.12 2.87 -12.42
C PRO A 100 -0.49 3.99 -11.45
N MET A 101 -1.55 4.75 -11.74
CA MET A 101 -1.99 5.85 -10.88
C MET A 101 -2.50 5.34 -9.52
N ALA A 102 -3.17 4.19 -9.49
CA ALA A 102 -3.62 3.56 -8.25
C ALA A 102 -2.44 2.97 -7.46
N GLN A 103 -1.45 2.41 -8.15
CA GLN A 103 -0.21 1.95 -7.53
C GLN A 103 0.56 3.10 -6.87
N ASP A 104 0.68 4.24 -7.55
CA ASP A 104 1.29 5.46 -7.00
C ASP A 104 0.53 5.96 -5.77
N ALA A 105 -0.80 5.97 -5.80
CA ALA A 105 -1.62 6.39 -4.66
C ALA A 105 -1.42 5.48 -3.43
N VAL A 106 -1.34 4.17 -3.64
CA VAL A 106 -0.99 3.21 -2.58
C VAL A 106 0.40 3.52 -2.04
N ARG A 107 1.39 3.79 -2.90
CA ARG A 107 2.76 4.12 -2.50
C ARG A 107 2.94 5.46 -1.82
N GLU A 108 2.09 6.42 -2.10
CA GLU A 108 2.11 7.70 -1.39
C GLU A 108 1.70 7.54 0.07
N ARG A 109 0.74 6.65 0.35
CA ARG A 109 0.23 6.43 1.72
C ARG A 109 0.98 5.32 2.44
N LEU A 110 1.01 4.13 1.86
CA LEU A 110 1.73 2.98 2.39
C LEU A 110 3.19 3.03 1.90
N ARG A 111 4.07 3.55 2.76
CA ARG A 111 5.48 3.70 2.44
C ARG A 111 6.21 2.36 2.52
N HIS A 112 5.97 1.64 3.61
CA HIS A 112 6.67 0.39 3.89
C HIS A 112 5.75 -0.70 4.47
N ILE A 113 6.00 -1.93 4.06
CA ILE A 113 5.52 -3.14 4.71
C ILE A 113 6.69 -3.73 5.48
N VAL A 114 6.60 -3.73 6.80
CA VAL A 114 7.65 -4.27 7.68
C VAL A 114 7.40 -5.77 7.85
N ALA A 115 8.27 -6.60 7.28
CA ALA A 115 8.13 -8.04 7.33
C ALA A 115 9.45 -8.69 7.79
N PRO A 116 9.42 -9.79 8.55
CA PRO A 116 10.63 -10.51 8.93
C PRO A 116 11.40 -11.04 7.71
N ASP A 117 10.68 -11.40 6.64
CA ASP A 117 11.23 -11.79 5.35
C ASP A 117 10.72 -10.86 4.25
N SER A 118 11.39 -9.71 4.09
CA SER A 118 11.04 -8.72 3.08
C SER A 118 11.24 -9.22 1.64
N GLN A 119 12.14 -10.19 1.45
CA GLN A 119 12.38 -10.77 0.13
C GLN A 119 11.20 -11.65 -0.29
N ALA A 120 10.68 -12.48 0.61
CA ALA A 120 9.48 -13.29 0.33
C ALA A 120 8.27 -12.44 -0.06
N VAL A 121 8.07 -11.27 0.58
CA VAL A 121 7.03 -10.31 0.20
C VAL A 121 7.25 -9.79 -1.22
N THR A 122 8.48 -9.36 -1.53
CA THR A 122 8.86 -8.83 -2.85
C THR A 122 8.64 -9.86 -3.95
N ASP A 123 9.08 -11.10 -3.73
CA ASP A 123 8.93 -12.20 -4.68
C ASP A 123 7.45 -12.55 -4.90
N ARG A 124 6.62 -12.53 -3.84
CA ARG A 124 5.18 -12.78 -3.94
C ARG A 124 4.48 -11.71 -4.77
N LEU A 125 4.81 -10.43 -4.57
CA LEU A 125 4.25 -9.32 -5.34
C LEU A 125 4.64 -9.40 -6.81
N HIS A 126 5.90 -9.73 -7.12
CA HIS A 126 6.32 -9.99 -8.48
C HIS A 126 5.60 -11.21 -9.10
N GLY A 127 5.32 -12.25 -8.31
CA GLY A 127 4.50 -13.38 -8.72
C GLY A 127 3.09 -13.01 -9.16
N LEU A 128 2.54 -11.90 -8.64
CA LEU A 128 1.25 -11.33 -9.07
C LEU A 128 1.34 -10.47 -10.33
N GLY A 129 2.54 -10.25 -10.86
CA GLY A 129 2.78 -9.37 -12.00
C GLY A 129 2.86 -7.88 -11.64
N LEU A 130 2.90 -7.56 -10.34
CA LEU A 130 3.13 -6.20 -9.86
C LEU A 130 4.60 -5.82 -10.11
N ARG A 131 4.80 -4.55 -10.49
CA ARG A 131 6.12 -4.03 -10.80
C ARG A 131 6.57 -3.07 -9.76
#